data_AF-A0AAD6GG36-F1
#
_entry.id   AF-A0AAD6GG36-F1
#
_cell.length_a   1.000
_cell.length_b   1.000
_cell.length_c   1.000
_cell.angle_alpha   90.00
_cell.angle_beta   90.00
_cell.angle_gamma   90.00
#
_symmetry.space_group_name_H-M   'P 1'
#
loop_
_entity.id
_entity.type
_entity.pdbx_description
1 polymer ?
#
loop_
_entity_poly.entity_id
_entity_poly.type
_entity_poly.pdbx_seq_one_letter_code
_entity_poly.pdbx_strand_id
1 'polypeptide(L)'
;MSRFWASDFTTWPESLFTSISDEDSDSAIGDSEHLMFKSQNMSDNYAIKALQELFAVSGRVRDCSLLSVEPQFVVGKAIRQYLHWAIDDAGLKTTGQTIPVHCICPRIPGEEIFATIMRCSRKLERLGKRHQMAHEGRETFWPTMIGFVIAGPIVCLLSLDTDPSSEVWSTDDSSDEESPAKFLTQFDLSEREQDVWNSLAVAICVIHLRDTLIELAKSYPASLAVPIIRGLGDETDDEDL
;
A
#
# COMPACT_ATOMS: atom_id res chain seq x y z
N MET A 1 -25.30 -9.38 16.13
CA MET A 1 -24.06 -10.09 16.50
C MET A 1 -23.04 -9.83 15.41
N SER A 2 -22.38 -8.68 15.45
CA SER A 2 -21.29 -8.33 14.53
C SER A 2 -20.06 -9.14 14.96
N ARG A 3 -19.72 -10.18 14.19
CA ARG A 3 -18.55 -11.03 14.43
C ARG A 3 -17.35 -10.37 13.80
N PHE A 4 -16.76 -9.50 14.60
CA PHE A 4 -15.52 -8.79 14.36
C PHE A 4 -14.36 -9.74 14.04
N TRP A 5 -13.77 -9.64 12.86
CA TRP A 5 -12.51 -10.31 12.50
C TRP A 5 -11.35 -10.10 13.49
N ALA A 6 -11.41 -9.06 14.33
CA ALA A 6 -10.51 -8.86 15.46
C ALA A 6 -10.47 -10.06 16.43
N SER A 7 -11.54 -10.86 16.51
CA SER A 7 -11.58 -12.06 17.36
C SER A 7 -10.54 -13.11 16.99
N ASP A 8 -10.08 -13.13 15.74
CA ASP A 8 -9.05 -14.07 15.28
C ASP A 8 -7.62 -13.60 15.62
N PHE A 9 -7.48 -12.36 16.12
CA PHE A 9 -6.21 -11.74 16.48
C PHE A 9 -6.19 -11.33 17.96
N THR A 10 -6.61 -12.23 18.86
CA THR A 10 -6.74 -11.95 20.32
C THR A 10 -5.46 -11.50 21.02
N THR A 11 -4.30 -11.67 20.38
CA THR A 11 -2.99 -11.28 20.92
C THR A 11 -2.56 -9.88 20.51
N TRP A 12 -3.33 -9.21 19.65
CA TRP A 12 -3.04 -7.86 19.16
C TRP A 12 -3.80 -6.81 19.97
N PRO A 13 -3.24 -5.59 20.10
CA PRO A 13 -3.95 -4.50 20.75
C PRO A 13 -5.31 -4.23 20.10
N GLU A 14 -6.37 -4.17 20.89
CA GLU A 14 -7.73 -3.87 20.40
C GLU A 14 -7.78 -2.53 19.65
N SER A 15 -6.90 -1.58 19.97
CA SER A 15 -6.76 -0.29 19.27
C SER A 15 -6.35 -0.41 17.80
N LEU A 16 -5.87 -1.57 17.34
CA LEU A 16 -5.62 -1.84 15.92
C LEU A 16 -6.91 -2.18 15.14
N PHE A 17 -7.98 -2.50 15.86
CA PHE A 17 -9.27 -2.90 15.32
C PHE A 17 -10.38 -1.95 15.81
N THR A 18 -11.55 -1.99 15.17
CA THR A 18 -12.70 -1.18 15.57
C THR A 18 -13.33 -1.72 16.87
N SER A 19 -13.72 -0.85 17.81
CA SER A 19 -14.73 -1.17 18.82
C SER A 19 -16.05 -0.56 18.36
N ILE A 20 -16.85 -1.31 17.58
CA ILE A 20 -18.23 -0.92 17.31
C ILE A 20 -19.07 -1.38 18.51
N SER A 21 -19.22 -0.50 19.49
CA SER A 21 -20.38 -0.55 20.38
C SER A 21 -21.47 0.33 19.77
N ASP A 22 -22.44 -0.32 19.13
CA ASP A 22 -23.58 0.23 18.38
C ASP A 22 -24.63 1.00 19.24
N GLU A 23 -24.27 1.73 20.29
CA GLU A 23 -25.27 2.40 21.15
C GLU A 23 -25.22 3.94 21.23
N ASP A 24 -24.21 4.62 20.68
CA ASP A 24 -24.15 6.11 20.72
C ASP A 24 -24.01 6.73 19.32
N SER A 25 -24.93 6.38 18.42
CA SER A 25 -24.96 6.80 17.01
C SER A 25 -25.47 8.23 16.75
N ASP A 26 -25.37 9.14 17.72
CA ASP A 26 -25.74 10.56 17.52
C ASP A 26 -24.69 11.58 18.02
N SER A 27 -23.56 11.17 18.62
CA SER A 27 -22.54 12.12 19.13
C SER A 27 -21.09 11.86 18.72
N ALA A 28 -20.81 10.90 17.84
CA ALA A 28 -19.45 10.57 17.40
C ALA A 28 -19.17 10.95 15.94
N ILE A 29 -19.47 12.19 15.55
CA ILE A 29 -18.90 12.81 14.35
C ILE A 29 -17.51 13.30 14.76
N GLY A 30 -16.49 12.44 14.75
CA GLY A 30 -15.12 12.88 15.08
C GLY A 30 -14.03 11.81 15.00
N ASP A 31 -14.21 10.63 15.60
CA ASP A 31 -13.06 9.75 15.90
C ASP A 31 -13.08 8.37 15.22
N SER A 32 -14.12 8.03 14.45
CA SER A 32 -14.24 6.72 13.76
C SER A 32 -13.55 6.66 12.39
N GLU A 33 -12.94 7.74 11.91
CA GLU A 33 -12.28 7.81 10.59
C GLU A 33 -10.82 7.32 10.62
N HIS A 34 -10.28 6.97 11.80
CA HIS A 34 -8.84 6.85 12.02
C HIS A 34 -8.33 5.42 12.30
N LEU A 35 -9.02 4.38 11.82
CA LEU A 35 -8.66 2.99 12.12
C LEU A 35 -8.05 2.29 10.90
N MET A 36 -6.80 1.84 11.05
CA MET A 36 -5.98 1.26 9.97
C MET A 36 -6.67 0.06 9.32
N PHE A 37 -7.15 -0.89 10.13
CA PHE A 37 -7.70 -2.14 9.64
C PHE A 37 -9.23 -2.11 9.73
N LYS A 38 -9.87 -1.69 8.65
CA LYS A 38 -11.33 -1.78 8.46
C LYS A 38 -11.60 -2.40 7.09
N SER A 39 -12.42 -3.45 7.06
CA SER A 39 -13.06 -3.92 5.82
C SER A 39 -14.22 -2.96 5.52
N GLN A 40 -14.21 -2.36 4.34
CA GLN A 40 -15.19 -1.32 4.00
C GLN A 40 -16.37 -1.90 3.22
N ASN A 41 -16.09 -2.66 2.16
CA ASN A 41 -17.12 -3.19 1.27
C ASN A 41 -17.11 -4.72 1.11
N MET A 42 -16.04 -5.41 1.51
CA MET A 42 -15.95 -6.87 1.42
C MET A 42 -16.35 -7.53 2.75
N SER A 43 -16.58 -8.85 2.76
CA SER A 43 -16.81 -9.56 4.02
C SER A 43 -15.52 -9.72 4.83
N ASP A 44 -15.61 -9.65 6.15
CA ASP A 44 -14.53 -9.88 7.12
C ASP A 44 -13.70 -11.16 6.82
N ASN A 45 -14.33 -12.19 6.28
CA ASN A 45 -13.65 -13.43 5.89
C ASN A 45 -12.60 -13.24 4.78
N TYR A 46 -12.85 -12.35 3.82
CA TYR A 46 -11.87 -12.03 2.78
C TYR A 46 -10.72 -11.21 3.36
N ALA A 47 -10.99 -10.29 4.29
CA ALA A 47 -9.95 -9.53 4.99
C ALA A 47 -9.02 -10.45 5.78
N ILE A 48 -9.59 -11.37 6.56
CA ILE A 48 -8.84 -12.39 7.30
C ILE A 48 -7.99 -13.23 6.34
N LYS A 49 -8.59 -13.73 5.25
CA LYS A 49 -7.88 -14.55 4.27
C LYS A 49 -6.72 -13.79 3.61
N ALA A 50 -6.93 -12.55 3.19
CA ALA A 50 -5.90 -11.73 2.57
C ALA A 50 -4.72 -11.49 3.53
N LEU A 51 -5.02 -11.22 4.80
CA LEU A 51 -4.01 -11.02 5.84
C LEU A 51 -3.26 -12.31 6.21
N GLN A 52 -3.96 -13.45 6.30
CA GLN A 52 -3.35 -14.77 6.50
C GLN A 52 -2.40 -15.14 5.36
N GLU A 53 -2.79 -14.88 4.11
CA GLU A 53 -1.94 -15.06 2.93
C GLU A 53 -0.66 -14.22 3.01
N LEU A 54 -0.77 -13.00 3.56
CA LEU A 54 0.38 -12.13 3.80
C LEU A 54 1.29 -12.67 4.93
N PHE A 55 0.73 -13.26 5.99
CA PHE A 55 1.52 -13.94 7.04
C PHE A 55 2.27 -15.17 6.55
N ALA A 56 1.71 -15.89 5.58
CA ALA A 56 2.36 -17.06 5.00
C ALA A 56 3.59 -16.72 4.15
N VAL A 57 3.81 -15.45 3.78
CA VAL A 57 4.90 -15.03 2.88
C VAL A 57 6.28 -15.35 3.44
N SER A 58 6.54 -15.06 4.72
CA SER A 58 7.84 -15.31 5.36
C SER A 58 8.21 -16.80 5.34
N GLY A 59 7.21 -17.68 5.54
CA GLY A 59 7.38 -19.13 5.35
C GLY A 59 7.80 -19.48 3.92
N ARG A 60 7.04 -18.99 2.92
CA ARG A 60 7.33 -19.21 1.50
C ARG A 60 8.71 -18.67 1.09
N VAL A 61 9.11 -17.52 1.63
CA VAL A 61 10.43 -16.89 1.39
C VAL A 61 11.56 -17.78 1.90
N ARG A 62 11.41 -18.40 3.08
CA ARG A 62 12.41 -19.36 3.58
C ARG A 62 12.48 -20.62 2.70
N ASP A 63 11.33 -21.09 2.23
CA ASP A 63 11.25 -22.26 1.35
C ASP A 63 11.82 -22.01 -0.06
N CYS A 64 11.95 -20.75 -0.49
CA CYS A 64 12.55 -20.39 -1.77
C CYS A 64 13.96 -20.96 -1.95
N SER A 65 14.74 -21.04 -0.86
CA SER A 65 16.08 -21.65 -0.87
C SER A 65 16.07 -23.13 -1.26
N LEU A 66 15.00 -23.85 -0.91
CA LEU A 66 14.80 -25.26 -1.26
C LEU A 66 14.21 -25.42 -2.67
N LEU A 67 13.36 -24.48 -3.08
CA LEU A 67 12.63 -24.54 -4.34
C LEU A 67 13.37 -23.90 -5.53
N SER A 68 14.57 -23.34 -5.30
CA SER A 68 15.33 -22.59 -6.32
C SER A 68 14.51 -21.48 -6.98
N VAL A 69 13.63 -20.85 -6.19
CA VAL A 69 12.81 -19.70 -6.59
C VAL A 69 13.46 -18.45 -6.02
N GLU A 70 13.46 -17.37 -6.78
CA GLU A 70 13.97 -16.07 -6.36
C GLU A 70 12.97 -15.39 -5.40
N PRO A 71 13.30 -15.17 -4.11
CA PRO A 71 12.34 -14.70 -3.10
C PRO A 71 11.70 -13.35 -3.45
N GLN A 72 12.42 -12.46 -4.11
CA GLN A 72 11.93 -11.12 -4.47
C GLN A 72 10.67 -11.15 -5.34
N PHE A 73 10.48 -12.20 -6.15
CA PHE A 73 9.26 -12.35 -6.95
C PHE A 73 8.08 -12.89 -6.13
N VAL A 74 8.34 -13.76 -5.14
CA VAL A 74 7.33 -14.26 -4.21
C VAL A 74 6.79 -13.11 -3.36
N VAL A 75 7.69 -12.33 -2.78
CA VAL A 75 7.33 -11.15 -1.97
C VAL A 75 6.61 -10.11 -2.81
N GLY A 76 7.14 -9.78 -3.98
CA GLY A 76 6.50 -8.81 -4.87
C GLY A 76 5.11 -9.25 -5.32
N LYS A 77 4.89 -10.55 -5.53
CA LYS A 77 3.56 -11.11 -5.85
C LYS A 77 2.59 -10.95 -4.68
N ALA A 78 3.03 -11.28 -3.47
CA ALA A 78 2.19 -11.18 -2.28
C ALA A 78 1.77 -9.73 -1.97
N ILE A 79 2.70 -8.77 -2.08
CA ILE A 79 2.39 -7.34 -1.91
C ILE A 79 1.35 -6.89 -2.94
N ARG A 80 1.48 -7.29 -4.22
CA ARG A 80 0.50 -6.97 -5.26
C ARG A 80 -0.89 -7.57 -4.95
N GLN A 81 -0.94 -8.81 -4.49
CA GLN A 81 -2.20 -9.47 -4.15
C GLN A 81 -2.90 -8.77 -2.98
N TYR A 82 -2.16 -8.46 -1.92
CA TYR A 82 -2.73 -7.76 -0.77
C TYR A 82 -3.16 -6.33 -1.12
N LEU A 83 -2.40 -5.64 -1.98
CA LEU A 83 -2.77 -4.31 -2.47
C LEU A 83 -4.02 -4.33 -3.36
N HIS A 84 -4.15 -5.29 -4.27
CA HIS A 84 -5.37 -5.46 -5.06
C HIS A 84 -6.58 -5.68 -4.16
N TRP A 85 -6.48 -6.61 -3.20
CA TRP A 85 -7.54 -6.82 -2.22
C TRP A 85 -7.90 -5.53 -1.47
N ALA A 86 -6.91 -4.76 -1.01
CA ALA A 86 -7.15 -3.52 -0.27
C ALA A 86 -7.86 -2.45 -1.13
N ILE A 87 -7.52 -2.34 -2.42
CA ILE A 87 -8.16 -1.43 -3.37
C ILE A 87 -9.62 -1.87 -3.63
N ASP A 88 -9.84 -3.16 -3.85
CA ASP A 88 -11.18 -3.71 -4.07
C ASP A 88 -12.07 -3.59 -2.83
N ASP A 89 -11.52 -3.84 -1.63
CA ASP A 89 -12.23 -3.68 -0.35
C ASP A 89 -12.64 -2.22 -0.12
N ALA A 90 -11.81 -1.25 -0.52
CA ALA A 90 -12.15 0.17 -0.52
C ALA A 90 -13.21 0.56 -1.57
N GLY A 91 -13.65 -0.38 -2.41
CA GLY A 91 -14.60 -0.09 -3.49
C GLY A 91 -14.02 0.84 -4.54
N LEU A 92 -12.70 0.83 -4.73
CA LEU A 92 -12.02 1.67 -5.71
C LEU A 92 -11.85 0.91 -7.04
N LYS A 93 -12.20 1.57 -8.14
CA LYS A 93 -11.95 1.07 -9.50
C LYS A 93 -10.77 1.84 -10.09
N THR A 94 -9.67 1.14 -10.36
CA THR A 94 -8.53 1.71 -11.09
C THR A 94 -8.76 1.56 -12.59
N THR A 95 -8.40 2.59 -13.37
CA THR A 95 -8.47 2.58 -14.84
C THR A 95 -7.07 2.65 -15.43
N GLY A 96 -6.93 2.44 -16.74
CA GLY A 96 -5.63 2.62 -17.41
C GLY A 96 -5.04 4.03 -17.32
N GLN A 97 -5.85 5.02 -16.92
CA GLN A 97 -5.41 6.41 -16.73
C GLN A 97 -5.05 6.73 -15.27
N THR A 98 -5.50 5.91 -14.31
CA THR A 98 -5.22 6.10 -12.88
C THR A 98 -3.70 6.07 -12.64
N ILE A 99 -3.17 7.11 -12.00
CA ILE A 99 -1.75 7.21 -11.64
C ILE A 99 -1.53 6.45 -10.33
N PRO A 100 -0.67 5.41 -10.32
CA PRO A 100 -0.36 4.71 -9.08
C PRO A 100 0.31 5.63 -8.05
N VAL A 101 -0.01 5.44 -6.77
CA VAL A 101 0.69 6.07 -5.63
C VAL A 101 1.84 5.21 -5.09
N HIS A 102 2.19 4.13 -5.78
CA HIS A 102 3.22 3.21 -5.33
C HIS A 102 3.99 2.60 -6.51
N CYS A 103 5.15 2.03 -6.20
CA CYS A 103 5.81 1.13 -7.14
C CYS A 103 6.45 -0.06 -6.43
N ILE A 104 6.47 -1.22 -7.10
CA ILE A 104 7.09 -2.45 -6.58
C ILE A 104 8.26 -2.79 -7.50
N CYS A 105 9.46 -2.80 -6.94
CA CYS A 105 10.73 -2.93 -7.63
C CYS A 105 11.49 -4.15 -7.09
N PRO A 106 11.14 -5.37 -7.53
CA PRO A 106 11.98 -6.53 -7.31
C PRO A 106 13.32 -6.34 -8.04
N ARG A 107 14.41 -6.74 -7.41
CA ARG A 107 15.75 -6.74 -7.99
C ARG A 107 15.81 -7.74 -9.14
N ILE A 108 16.31 -7.28 -10.27
CA ILE A 108 16.52 -8.13 -11.43
C ILE A 108 17.75 -9.02 -11.15
N PRO A 109 17.74 -10.33 -11.49
CA PRO A 109 18.92 -11.17 -11.32
C PRO A 109 20.16 -10.58 -12.01
N GLY A 110 21.26 -10.44 -11.26
CA GLY A 110 22.49 -9.79 -11.73
C GLY A 110 22.51 -8.26 -11.61
N GLU A 111 21.40 -7.61 -11.26
CA GLU A 111 21.34 -6.17 -10.97
C GLU A 111 21.96 -5.86 -9.60
N GLU A 112 22.75 -4.79 -9.50
CA GLU A 112 23.21 -4.29 -8.21
C GLU A 112 22.03 -3.76 -7.37
N ILE A 113 22.12 -3.89 -6.05
CA ILE A 113 21.07 -3.42 -5.14
C ILE A 113 20.88 -1.90 -5.31
N PHE A 114 21.97 -1.14 -5.41
CA PHE A 114 21.92 0.30 -5.63
C PHE A 114 21.18 0.67 -6.92
N ALA A 115 21.41 -0.07 -8.02
CA ALA A 115 20.69 0.13 -9.27
C ALA A 115 19.17 -0.11 -9.11
N THR A 116 18.78 -1.09 -8.29
CA THR A 116 17.37 -1.37 -7.96
C THR A 116 16.74 -0.20 -7.20
N ILE A 117 17.46 0.34 -6.21
CA ILE A 117 17.03 1.50 -5.42
C ILE A 117 16.86 2.72 -6.33
N MET A 118 17.85 3.04 -7.17
CA MET A 118 17.78 4.17 -8.10
C MET A 118 16.65 4.00 -9.11
N ARG A 119 16.41 2.78 -9.61
CA ARG A 119 15.27 2.48 -10.47
C ARG A 119 13.93 2.70 -9.75
N CYS A 120 13.84 2.35 -8.48
CA CYS A 120 12.65 2.59 -7.66
C CYS A 120 12.43 4.09 -7.42
N SER A 121 13.47 4.81 -7.00
CA SER A 121 13.44 6.27 -6.82
C SER A 121 12.97 6.99 -8.08
N ARG A 122 13.60 6.72 -9.23
CA ARG A 122 13.23 7.37 -10.50
C ARG A 122 11.79 7.06 -10.91
N LYS A 123 11.28 5.86 -10.58
CA LYS A 123 9.86 5.53 -10.80
C LYS A 123 8.95 6.36 -9.90
N LEU A 124 9.28 6.48 -8.61
CA LEU A 124 8.54 7.34 -7.68
C LEU A 124 8.54 8.78 -8.17
N GLU A 125 9.70 9.32 -8.52
CA GLU A 125 9.82 10.70 -9.01
C GLU A 125 8.95 10.97 -10.24
N ARG A 126 8.95 10.05 -11.22
CA ARG A 126 8.06 10.14 -12.39
C ARG A 126 6.58 10.09 -12.02
N LEU A 127 6.20 9.25 -11.05
CA LEU A 127 4.83 9.20 -10.56
C LEU A 127 4.46 10.51 -9.85
N GLY A 128 5.38 11.08 -9.08
CA GLY A 128 5.18 12.35 -8.36
C GLY A 128 4.96 13.51 -9.30
N LYS A 129 5.83 13.67 -10.30
CA LYS A 129 5.66 14.66 -11.37
C LYS A 129 4.33 14.49 -12.10
N ARG A 130 3.89 13.25 -12.37
CA ARG A 130 2.58 12.99 -12.99
C ARG A 130 1.41 13.39 -12.09
N HIS A 131 1.48 13.14 -10.78
CA HIS A 131 0.47 13.59 -9.82
C HIS A 131 0.43 15.12 -9.74
N GLN A 132 1.58 15.78 -9.65
CA GLN A 132 1.69 17.24 -9.68
C GLN A 132 1.03 17.84 -10.93
N MET A 133 1.34 17.31 -12.11
CA MET A 133 0.74 17.76 -13.37
C MET A 133 -0.76 17.47 -13.46
N ALA A 134 -1.22 16.31 -12.98
CA ALA A 134 -2.63 15.94 -13.03
C ALA A 134 -3.52 16.79 -12.10
N HIS A 135 -2.92 17.35 -11.04
CA HIS A 135 -3.60 18.09 -9.99
C HIS A 135 -3.16 19.56 -9.90
N GLU A 136 -2.44 20.05 -10.90
CA GLU A 136 -1.95 21.43 -10.95
C GLU A 136 -3.12 22.44 -10.84
N GLY A 137 -2.98 23.41 -9.92
CA GLY A 137 -4.00 24.41 -9.64
C GLY A 137 -5.22 23.91 -8.86
N ARG A 138 -5.21 22.67 -8.35
CA ARG A 138 -6.26 22.09 -7.51
C ARG A 138 -5.68 21.73 -6.14
N GLU A 139 -5.55 22.73 -5.27
CA GLU A 139 -4.92 22.56 -3.94
C GLU A 139 -5.87 21.89 -2.94
N THR A 140 -5.97 20.56 -2.98
CA THR A 140 -6.81 19.83 -2.00
C THR A 140 -6.04 18.73 -1.28
N PHE A 141 -5.25 17.93 -1.99
CA PHE A 141 -4.51 16.82 -1.38
C PHE A 141 -3.29 16.40 -2.21
N TRP A 142 -2.12 16.27 -1.57
CA TRP A 142 -0.89 15.76 -2.19
C TRP A 142 -0.53 14.39 -1.60
N PRO A 143 -0.55 13.30 -2.39
CA PRO A 143 -0.30 11.97 -1.88
C PRO A 143 1.18 11.76 -1.51
N THR A 144 1.45 11.02 -0.44
CA THR A 144 2.78 10.44 -0.20
C THR A 144 2.88 9.12 -0.96
N MET A 145 3.87 8.99 -1.83
CA MET A 145 4.08 7.76 -2.61
C MET A 145 5.02 6.80 -1.90
N ILE A 146 4.81 5.49 -2.06
CA ILE A 146 5.63 4.45 -1.45
C ILE A 146 6.27 3.54 -2.51
N GLY A 147 7.58 3.33 -2.40
CA GLY A 147 8.34 2.39 -3.21
C GLY A 147 8.75 1.16 -2.41
N PHE A 148 8.42 -0.02 -2.91
CA PHE A 148 8.90 -1.29 -2.37
C PHE A 148 10.12 -1.75 -3.17
N VAL A 149 11.31 -1.66 -2.60
CA VAL A 149 12.54 -2.25 -3.15
C VAL A 149 12.70 -3.65 -2.56
N ILE A 150 12.80 -4.68 -3.40
CA ILE A 150 12.85 -6.08 -2.92
C ILE A 150 14.10 -6.77 -3.47
N ALA A 151 15.02 -7.15 -2.60
CA ALA A 151 16.28 -7.80 -2.98
C ALA A 151 16.46 -9.10 -2.18
N GLY A 152 16.21 -10.24 -2.83
CA GLY A 152 16.11 -11.52 -2.12
C GLY A 152 14.97 -11.47 -1.10
N PRO A 153 15.20 -11.86 0.17
CA PRO A 153 14.18 -11.81 1.22
C PRO A 153 14.00 -10.42 1.84
N ILE A 154 14.86 -9.45 1.52
CA ILE A 154 14.84 -8.12 2.11
C ILE A 154 13.87 -7.21 1.36
N VAL A 155 13.01 -6.53 2.10
CA VAL A 155 12.16 -5.44 1.62
C VAL A 155 12.65 -4.13 2.22
N CYS A 156 12.82 -3.13 1.38
CA CYS A 156 13.14 -1.76 1.74
C CYS A 156 12.03 -0.84 1.23
N LEU A 157 11.60 0.08 2.08
CA LEU A 157 10.55 1.05 1.79
C LEU A 157 11.17 2.43 1.57
N LEU A 158 10.78 3.04 0.45
CA LEU A 158 11.09 4.43 0.14
C LEU A 158 9.80 5.24 0.16
N SER A 159 9.85 6.50 0.59
CA SER A 159 8.74 7.45 0.46
C SER A 159 9.13 8.65 -0.40
N LEU A 160 8.16 9.21 -1.09
CA LEU A 160 8.31 10.48 -1.80
C LEU A 160 7.04 11.32 -1.62
N ASP A 161 7.21 12.49 -1.03
CA ASP A 161 6.16 13.50 -0.93
C ASP A 161 5.95 14.17 -2.30
N THR A 162 4.69 14.37 -2.70
CA THR A 162 4.34 14.98 -3.99
C THR A 162 3.98 16.45 -3.88
N ASP A 163 3.93 17.03 -2.68
CA ASP A 163 3.66 18.45 -2.48
C ASP A 163 4.69 19.32 -3.25
N PRO A 164 4.27 20.11 -4.24
CA PRO A 164 5.16 21.00 -5.00
C PRO A 164 5.92 22.02 -4.15
N SER A 165 5.41 22.34 -2.95
CA SER A 165 6.05 23.26 -2.00
C SER A 165 7.14 22.59 -1.16
N SER A 166 7.23 21.25 -1.19
CA SER A 166 8.23 20.48 -0.44
C SER A 166 9.64 20.75 -0.95
N GLU A 167 10.61 20.82 -0.04
CA GLU A 167 12.02 21.05 -0.36
C GLU A 167 12.56 20.04 -1.38
N VAL A 168 11.97 18.85 -1.43
CA VAL A 168 12.27 17.77 -2.38
C VAL A 168 12.19 18.21 -3.85
N TRP A 169 11.30 19.17 -4.16
CA TRP A 169 11.08 19.67 -5.52
C TRP A 169 11.71 21.04 -5.77
N SER A 170 12.30 21.64 -4.74
CA SER A 170 12.91 22.98 -4.79
C SER A 170 14.36 22.97 -5.29
N THR A 171 14.98 21.80 -5.41
CA THR A 171 16.37 21.68 -5.83
C THR A 171 16.47 21.74 -7.36
N ASP A 172 17.12 22.80 -7.84
CA ASP A 172 17.48 22.99 -9.25
C ASP A 172 18.40 21.84 -9.69
N ASP A 173 18.10 21.28 -10.87
CA ASP A 173 18.52 20.03 -11.56
C ASP A 173 20.07 19.74 -11.66
N SER A 174 20.86 20.14 -10.67
CA SER A 174 22.33 20.30 -10.76
C SER A 174 23.15 19.38 -9.84
N SER A 175 22.51 18.57 -9.00
CA SER A 175 23.19 17.51 -8.24
C SER A 175 22.55 16.15 -8.56
N ASP A 176 23.08 15.48 -9.58
CA ASP A 176 22.71 14.14 -10.07
C ASP A 176 22.81 13.01 -9.02
N GLU A 177 23.23 13.29 -7.79
CA GLU A 177 23.62 12.26 -6.82
C GLU A 177 22.60 11.95 -5.72
N GLU A 178 21.63 12.82 -5.43
CA GLU A 178 20.71 12.59 -4.31
C GLU A 178 19.28 12.27 -4.78
N SER A 179 18.81 11.07 -4.42
CA SER A 179 17.46 10.61 -4.71
C SER A 179 16.44 11.45 -3.93
N PRO A 180 15.38 11.99 -4.58
CA PRO A 180 14.33 12.72 -3.87
C PRO A 180 13.50 11.79 -2.94
N ALA A 181 13.59 10.48 -3.15
CA ALA A 181 12.89 9.50 -2.33
C ALA A 181 13.67 9.21 -1.05
N LYS A 182 13.00 9.34 0.10
CA LYS A 182 13.57 9.12 1.42
C LYS A 182 13.44 7.66 1.82
N PHE A 183 14.49 7.12 2.44
CA PHE A 183 14.42 5.80 3.07
C PHE A 183 13.50 5.86 4.30
N LEU A 184 12.55 4.92 4.38
CA LEU A 184 11.68 4.77 5.55
C LEU A 184 12.18 3.67 6.47
N THR A 185 12.28 2.44 5.96
CA THR A 185 12.64 1.26 6.75
C THR A 185 13.03 0.08 5.85
N GLN A 186 13.67 -0.92 6.44
CA GLN A 186 13.92 -2.21 5.81
C GLN A 186 13.64 -3.35 6.78
N PHE A 187 13.28 -4.51 6.24
CA PHE A 187 13.07 -5.74 7.01
C PHE A 187 13.37 -6.98 6.18
N ASP A 188 13.74 -8.07 6.85
CA ASP A 188 14.14 -9.34 6.23
C ASP A 188 13.08 -10.42 6.48
N LEU A 189 12.37 -10.84 5.43
CA LEU A 189 11.32 -11.87 5.48
C LEU A 189 11.86 -13.29 5.71
N SER A 190 13.19 -13.48 5.68
CA SER A 190 13.82 -14.75 6.04
C SER A 190 14.10 -14.88 7.54
N GLU A 191 14.07 -13.76 8.28
CA GLU A 191 14.31 -13.74 9.72
C GLU A 191 13.22 -14.53 10.45
N ARG A 192 13.65 -15.51 11.24
CA ARG A 192 12.72 -16.30 12.08
C ARG A 192 12.18 -15.40 13.18
N GLU A 193 10.95 -15.67 13.60
CA GLU A 193 10.25 -14.94 14.69
C GLU A 193 9.80 -13.52 14.31
N GLN A 194 10.18 -13.00 13.13
CA GLN A 194 9.70 -11.72 12.60
C GLN A 194 8.54 -11.87 11.61
N ASP A 195 8.02 -13.08 11.39
CA ASP A 195 6.99 -13.36 10.39
C ASP A 195 5.78 -12.43 10.52
N VAL A 196 5.26 -12.30 11.75
CA VAL A 196 4.10 -11.46 12.05
C VAL A 196 4.45 -9.99 11.87
N TRP A 197 5.60 -9.54 12.36
CA TRP A 197 6.00 -8.14 12.31
C TRP A 197 6.30 -7.66 10.89
N ASN A 198 6.98 -8.48 10.09
CA ASN A 198 7.28 -8.18 8.69
C ASN A 198 6.01 -8.08 7.85
N SER A 199 5.10 -9.05 7.99
CA SER A 199 3.81 -9.01 7.29
C SER A 199 2.93 -7.86 7.77
N LEU A 200 2.95 -7.52 9.06
CA LEU A 200 2.24 -6.37 9.60
C LEU A 200 2.80 -5.04 9.05
N ALA A 201 4.12 -4.90 8.93
CA ALA A 201 4.74 -3.72 8.32
C ALA A 201 4.28 -3.53 6.87
N VAL A 202 4.25 -4.62 6.07
CA VAL A 202 3.69 -4.59 4.71
C VAL A 202 2.21 -4.22 4.73
N ALA A 203 1.43 -4.80 5.64
CA ALA A 203 0.00 -4.56 5.75
C ALA A 203 -0.29 -3.07 6.03
N ILE A 204 0.40 -2.48 7.01
CA ILE A 204 0.29 -1.06 7.37
C ILE A 204 0.58 -0.18 6.15
N CYS A 205 1.64 -0.46 5.40
CA CYS A 205 1.97 0.33 4.21
C CYS A 205 0.92 0.21 3.10
N VAL A 206 0.39 -1.00 2.87
CA VAL A 206 -0.68 -1.20 1.87
C VAL A 206 -1.97 -0.49 2.27
N ILE A 207 -2.33 -0.54 3.55
CA ILE A 207 -3.48 0.18 4.10
C ILE A 207 -3.29 1.70 3.93
N HIS A 208 -2.11 2.22 4.24
CA HIS A 208 -1.80 3.64 4.01
C HIS A 208 -1.98 4.04 2.54
N LEU A 209 -1.56 3.18 1.60
CA LEU A 209 -1.76 3.41 0.17
C LEU A 209 -3.24 3.38 -0.23
N ARG A 210 -4.02 2.45 0.33
CA ARG A 210 -5.48 2.39 0.14
C ARG A 210 -6.13 3.69 0.59
N ASP A 211 -5.83 4.15 1.80
CA ASP A 211 -6.44 5.34 2.37
C ASP A 211 -6.04 6.61 1.59
N THR A 212 -4.79 6.68 1.13
CA THR A 212 -4.31 7.72 0.21
C THR A 212 -5.09 7.73 -1.11
N LEU A 213 -5.41 6.57 -1.67
CA LEU A 213 -6.19 6.45 -2.89
C LEU A 213 -7.66 6.83 -2.69
N ILE A 214 -8.24 6.52 -1.54
CA ILE A 214 -9.60 6.96 -1.16
C ILE A 214 -9.62 8.49 -1.09
N GLU A 215 -8.64 9.09 -0.42
CA GLU A 215 -8.58 10.55 -0.28
C GLU A 215 -8.40 11.23 -1.64
N LEU A 216 -7.49 10.73 -2.49
CA LEU A 216 -7.35 11.20 -3.87
C LEU A 216 -8.66 11.16 -4.66
N ALA A 217 -9.44 10.08 -4.54
CA ALA A 217 -10.72 9.97 -5.23
C ALA A 217 -11.77 10.96 -4.72
N LYS A 218 -11.76 11.26 -3.41
CA LYS A 218 -12.64 12.27 -2.78
C LYS A 218 -12.23 13.70 -3.15
N SER A 219 -10.92 14.00 -3.13
CA SER A 219 -10.40 15.34 -3.41
C SER A 219 -10.49 15.69 -4.91
N TYR A 220 -10.38 14.69 -5.80
CA TYR A 220 -10.35 14.89 -7.25
C TYR A 220 -11.38 14.04 -8.02
N PRO A 221 -12.69 14.11 -7.70
CA PRO A 221 -13.70 13.18 -8.22
C PRO A 221 -13.91 13.25 -9.75
N ALA A 222 -13.55 14.38 -10.37
CA ALA A 222 -13.64 14.58 -11.82
C ALA A 222 -12.32 14.26 -12.55
N SER A 223 -11.26 13.83 -11.84
CA SER A 223 -9.97 13.52 -12.45
C SER A 223 -9.93 12.05 -12.91
N LEU A 224 -9.53 11.83 -14.16
CA LEU A 224 -9.27 10.48 -14.67
C LEU A 224 -7.95 9.88 -14.14
N ALA A 225 -7.13 10.71 -13.48
CA ALA A 225 -5.85 10.33 -12.91
C ALA A 225 -5.97 9.63 -11.54
N VAL A 226 -7.15 9.66 -10.90
CA VAL A 226 -7.40 9.02 -9.61
C VAL A 226 -8.34 7.81 -9.78
N PRO A 227 -8.46 6.92 -8.76
CA PRO A 227 -9.44 5.86 -8.79
C PRO A 227 -10.87 6.41 -8.70
N ILE A 228 -11.82 5.64 -9.21
CA ILE A 228 -13.25 5.94 -9.12
C ILE A 228 -13.81 5.19 -7.91
N ILE A 229 -14.57 5.89 -7.05
CA ILE A 229 -15.32 5.24 -5.97
C ILE A 229 -16.54 4.56 -6.62
N ARG A 230 -16.68 3.24 -6.44
CA ARG A 230 -17.83 2.47 -6.93
C ARG A 230 -19.11 3.03 -6.30
N GLY A 231 -20.13 3.27 -7.13
CA GLY A 231 -21.45 3.66 -6.66
C GLY A 231 -22.16 2.49 -5.96
N LEU A 232 -23.10 2.78 -5.07
CA LEU A 232 -23.97 1.77 -4.47
C LEU A 232 -24.76 1.07 -5.60
N GLY A 233 -24.45 -0.19 -5.89
CA GLY A 233 -25.08 -0.97 -6.96
C GLY A 233 -24.24 -1.18 -8.23
N ASP A 234 -22.97 -0.75 -8.25
CA ASP A 234 -22.00 -1.19 -9.27
C ASP A 234 -21.62 -2.64 -8.91
N GLU A 235 -22.39 -3.61 -9.43
CA GLU A 235 -22.13 -5.04 -9.18
C GLU A 235 -20.70 -5.36 -9.63
N THR A 236 -19.99 -6.14 -8.80
CA THR A 236 -18.79 -6.83 -9.25
C THR A 236 -19.26 -7.78 -10.34
N ASP A 237 -19.05 -7.41 -11.60
CA ASP A 237 -18.89 -8.40 -12.65
C ASP A 237 -17.67 -9.22 -12.23
N ASP A 238 -17.92 -10.25 -11.41
CA ASP A 238 -17.05 -11.38 -11.21
C ASP A 238 -16.91 -12.03 -12.59
N GLU A 239 -16.06 -11.45 -13.44
CA GLU A 239 -15.53 -12.14 -14.62
C GLU A 239 -14.62 -13.26 -14.09
N ASP A 240 -15.26 -14.40 -13.85
CA ASP A 240 -14.77 -15.77 -13.95
C ASP A 240 -13.25 -16.03 -13.76
N LEU A 241 -12.93 -16.70 -12.64
CA LEU A 241 -11.87 -17.72 -12.43
C LEU A 241 -10.39 -17.30 -12.35
#